data_AF-A0A3S1BMW2-F1
#
_entry.id   AF-A0A3S1BMW2-F1
#
_cell.length_a   1.000
_cell.length_b   1.000
_cell.length_c   1.000
_cell.angle_alpha   90.00
_cell.angle_beta   90.00
_cell.angle_gamma   90.00
#
_symmetry.space_group_name_H-M   'P 1'
#
loop_
_entity.id
_entity.type
_entity.pdbx_description
1 polymer ?
#
loop_
_entity_poly.entity_id
_entity_poly.type
_entity_poly.pdbx_seq_one_letter_code
_entity_poly.pdbx_strand_id
1 'polypeptide(L)'
;MKFMPPAKSERWITWMLIYAVLLWLPFILHRFVLLGQTFSLTISLRFALLALVMSGIVNGLGWLGVRLVWLITTIGIVIGLGLMFIYSNRDMSGWADLAAFLTFYLCTLGGFTLGLLTEGMYWLIRKLHKS
;
A
#
# COMPACT_ATOMS: atom_id res chain seq x y z
N MET A 1 3.75 -17.81 -9.99
CA MET A 1 3.18 -16.44 -10.06
C MET A 1 3.21 -15.95 -11.50
N LYS A 2 2.18 -16.24 -12.31
CA LYS A 2 2.07 -15.77 -13.72
C LYS A 2 1.46 -14.36 -13.85
N PHE A 3 0.88 -13.83 -12.78
CA PHE A 3 0.18 -12.54 -12.75
C PHE A 3 1.11 -11.32 -12.68
N MET A 4 2.24 -11.42 -11.96
CA MET A 4 3.18 -10.31 -11.81
C MET A 4 4.14 -10.23 -13.01
N PRO A 5 4.55 -9.02 -13.43
CA PRO A 5 5.57 -8.87 -14.45
C PRO A 5 6.89 -9.59 -14.09
N PRO A 6 7.70 -9.96 -15.09
CA PRO A 6 9.05 -10.46 -14.83
C PRO A 6 9.88 -9.39 -14.08
N ALA A 7 10.83 -9.84 -13.27
CA ALA A 7 11.75 -8.95 -12.58
C ALA A 7 12.50 -8.10 -13.61
N LYS A 8 12.79 -6.84 -13.26
CA LYS A 8 13.44 -5.84 -14.10
C LYS A 8 12.70 -5.43 -15.39
N SER A 9 11.44 -5.81 -15.55
CA SER A 9 10.63 -5.42 -16.72
C SER A 9 10.14 -3.98 -16.64
N GLU A 10 10.12 -3.27 -17.76
CA GLU A 10 9.53 -1.92 -17.88
C GLU A 10 8.04 -1.88 -17.55
N ARG A 11 7.33 -3.02 -17.65
CA ARG A 11 5.91 -3.15 -17.27
C ARG A 11 5.65 -2.78 -15.80
N TRP A 12 6.67 -2.84 -14.94
CA TRP A 12 6.56 -2.38 -13.56
C TRP A 12 6.32 -0.87 -13.43
N ILE A 13 6.75 -0.06 -14.40
CA ILE A 13 6.47 1.38 -14.42
C ILE A 13 4.97 1.61 -14.62
N THR A 14 4.35 0.90 -15.58
CA THR A 14 2.90 0.95 -15.80
C THR A 14 2.14 0.48 -14.56
N TRP A 15 2.60 -0.60 -13.92
CA TRP A 15 2.02 -1.08 -12.67
C TRP A 15 2.15 -0.06 -11.54
N MET A 16 3.30 0.59 -11.41
CA MET A 16 3.51 1.64 -10.42
C MET A 16 2.52 2.80 -10.62
N LEU A 17 2.31 3.26 -11.85
CA LEU A 17 1.36 4.34 -12.14
C LEU A 17 -0.09 3.91 -11.84
N ILE A 18 -0.50 2.72 -12.28
CA ILE A 18 -1.84 2.19 -12.00
C ILE A 18 -2.05 2.05 -10.48
N TYR A 19 -1.07 1.49 -9.77
CA TYR A 19 -1.13 1.28 -8.34
C TYR A 19 -1.18 2.61 -7.56
N ALA A 20 -0.45 3.63 -8.02
CA ALA A 20 -0.51 4.97 -7.43
C ALA A 20 -1.90 5.58 -7.59
N VAL A 21 -2.52 5.46 -8.77
CA VAL A 21 -3.90 5.93 -8.99
C VAL A 21 -4.89 5.17 -8.11
N LEU A 22 -4.74 3.84 -8.02
CA LEU A 22 -5.59 2.99 -7.18
C LEU A 22 -5.45 3.28 -5.68
N LEU A 23 -4.30 3.76 -5.21
CA LEU A 23 -4.10 4.22 -3.83
C LEU A 23 -4.65 5.63 -3.62
N TRP A 24 -4.46 6.51 -4.59
CA TRP A 24 -4.86 7.91 -4.50
C TRP A 24 -6.38 8.07 -4.46
N LEU A 25 -7.13 7.33 -5.29
CA LEU A 25 -8.59 7.39 -5.36
C LEU A 25 -9.27 7.13 -3.99
N PRO A 26 -8.93 6.06 -3.24
CA PRO A 26 -9.43 5.85 -1.89
C PRO A 26 -9.15 7.01 -0.93
N PHE A 27 -7.95 7.62 -0.97
CA PHE A 27 -7.63 8.75 -0.08
C PHE A 27 -8.50 9.97 -0.35
N ILE A 28 -8.70 10.32 -1.62
CA ILE A 28 -9.54 11.48 -1.97
C ILE A 28 -11.03 11.21 -1.69
N LEU A 29 -11.50 9.98 -1.95
CA LEU A 29 -12.88 9.57 -1.67
C LEU A 29 -13.15 9.62 -0.17
N HIS A 30 -12.25 9.05 0.62
CA HIS A 30 -12.33 9.11 2.08
C HIS A 30 -12.35 10.55 2.59
N ARG A 31 -11.43 11.40 2.14
CA ARG A 31 -11.31 12.78 2.65
C ARG A 31 -12.45 13.70 2.23
N PHE A 32 -12.79 13.74 0.95
CA PHE A 32 -13.70 14.76 0.42
C PHE A 32 -15.14 14.28 0.31
N VAL A 33 -15.36 12.96 0.12
CA VAL A 33 -16.71 12.40 -0.01
C VAL A 33 -17.20 11.90 1.34
N LEU A 34 -16.44 11.02 2.00
CA LEU A 34 -16.90 10.38 3.24
C LEU A 34 -16.85 11.32 4.44
N LEU A 35 -15.77 12.09 4.61
CA LEU A 35 -15.64 13.07 5.69
C LEU A 35 -16.29 14.44 5.35
N GLY A 36 -16.81 14.61 4.14
CA GLY A 36 -17.49 15.84 3.71
C GLY A 36 -16.62 17.11 3.73
N GLN A 37 -15.29 16.97 3.74
CA GLN A 37 -14.39 18.11 3.76
C GLN A 37 -14.42 18.86 2.43
N THR A 38 -14.19 20.18 2.49
CA THR A 38 -14.11 21.01 1.27
C THR A 38 -12.97 20.55 0.37
N PHE A 39 -13.26 20.46 -0.92
CA PHE A 39 -12.26 20.03 -1.89
C PHE A 39 -11.08 21.01 -1.93
N SER A 40 -9.87 20.48 -1.79
CA SER A 40 -8.63 21.23 -1.90
C SER A 40 -7.67 20.52 -2.85
N LEU A 41 -7.32 21.18 -3.95
CA LEU A 41 -6.37 20.66 -4.93
C LEU A 41 -5.02 20.36 -4.28
N THR A 42 -4.56 21.22 -3.36
CA THR A 42 -3.28 21.04 -2.64
C THR A 42 -3.27 19.76 -1.81
N ILE A 43 -4.35 19.46 -1.10
CA ILE A 43 -4.45 18.22 -0.29
C ILE A 43 -4.52 17.00 -1.21
N SER A 44 -5.30 17.10 -2.31
CA SER A 44 -5.41 16.03 -3.31
C SER A 44 -4.05 15.68 -3.92
N LEU A 45 -3.24 16.69 -4.29
CA LEU A 45 -1.89 16.50 -4.83
C LEU A 45 -0.93 15.90 -3.79
N ARG A 46 -1.05 16.26 -2.50
CA ARG A 46 -0.25 15.62 -1.43
C ARG A 46 -0.57 14.13 -1.31
N PHE A 47 -1.85 13.76 -1.39
CA PHE A 47 -2.23 12.34 -1.43
C PHE A 47 -1.75 11.63 -2.69
N ALA A 48 -1.76 12.30 -3.84
CA ALA A 48 -1.20 11.74 -5.08
C ALA A 48 0.30 11.46 -4.92
N LEU A 49 1.05 12.39 -4.32
CA LEU A 49 2.48 12.23 -4.04
C LEU A 49 2.73 11.09 -3.04
N LEU A 50 1.96 11.00 -1.96
CA LEU A 50 2.04 9.89 -1.01
C LEU A 50 1.79 8.54 -1.71
N ALA A 51 0.72 8.45 -2.49
CA ALA A 51 0.36 7.25 -3.25
C ALA A 51 1.44 6.86 -4.26
N LEU A 52 2.05 7.85 -4.93
CA LEU A 52 3.16 7.63 -5.86
C LEU A 52 4.40 7.10 -5.13
N VAL A 53 4.77 7.67 -3.99
CA VAL A 53 5.90 7.22 -3.17
C VAL A 53 5.68 5.78 -2.68
N MET A 54 4.50 5.50 -2.11
CA MET A 54 4.15 4.16 -1.64
C MET A 54 4.18 3.15 -2.79
N SER A 55 3.58 3.51 -3.93
CA SER A 55 3.59 2.68 -5.13
C SER A 55 5.02 2.43 -5.63
N GLY A 56 5.88 3.45 -5.64
CA GLY A 56 7.28 3.33 -6.04
C GLY A 56 8.07 2.38 -5.15
N ILE A 57 7.86 2.44 -3.83
CA ILE A 57 8.50 1.51 -2.88
C ILE A 57 8.03 0.08 -3.15
N VAL A 58 6.71 -0.14 -3.17
CA VAL A 58 6.14 -1.50 -3.30
C VAL A 58 6.47 -2.10 -4.67
N ASN A 59 6.19 -1.39 -5.76
CA ASN A 59 6.44 -1.87 -7.12
C ASN A 59 7.94 -1.88 -7.45
N GLY A 60 8.76 -1.02 -6.84
CA GLY A 60 10.22 -1.08 -6.95
C GLY A 60 10.80 -2.37 -6.36
N LEU A 61 10.29 -2.81 -5.21
CA LEU A 61 10.66 -4.12 -4.64
C LEU A 61 10.15 -5.28 -5.52
N GLY A 62 8.95 -5.16 -6.07
CA GLY A 62 8.44 -6.09 -7.08
C GLY A 62 9.34 -6.18 -8.32
N TRP A 63 9.83 -5.03 -8.81
CA TRP A 63 10.77 -4.92 -9.92
C TRP A 63 12.12 -5.58 -9.62
N LEU A 64 12.61 -5.49 -8.38
CA LEU A 64 13.80 -6.21 -7.90
C LEU A 64 13.59 -7.73 -7.77
N GLY A 65 12.37 -8.23 -7.94
CA GLY A 65 12.02 -9.65 -7.88
C GLY A 65 11.55 -10.12 -6.51
N VAL A 66 11.33 -9.19 -5.56
CA VAL A 66 10.91 -9.45 -4.18
C VAL A 66 9.39 -9.63 -4.12
N ARG A 67 8.90 -10.72 -4.72
CA ARG A 67 7.49 -10.91 -5.06
C ARG A 67 6.59 -11.19 -3.85
N LEU A 68 7.12 -11.83 -2.80
CA LEU A 68 6.33 -12.10 -1.58
C LEU A 68 6.13 -10.82 -0.79
N VAL A 69 7.16 -9.97 -0.71
CA VAL A 69 7.02 -8.63 -0.11
C VAL A 69 5.95 -7.83 -0.83
N TRP A 70 6.00 -7.78 -2.16
CA TRP A 70 5.00 -7.05 -2.95
C TRP A 70 3.58 -7.52 -2.65
N LEU A 71 3.37 -8.84 -2.62
CA LEU A 71 2.05 -9.44 -2.41
C LEU A 71 1.52 -9.20 -0.98
N ILE A 72 2.33 -9.48 0.03
CA ILE A 72 1.94 -9.35 1.44
C ILE A 72 1.73 -7.87 1.80
N THR A 73 2.59 -6.97 1.30
CA THR A 73 2.41 -5.53 1.50
C THR A 73 1.12 -5.04 0.86
N THR A 74 0.82 -5.50 -0.37
CA THR A 74 -0.43 -5.13 -1.06
C THR A 74 -1.67 -5.61 -0.29
N ILE A 75 -1.63 -6.81 0.29
CA ILE A 75 -2.71 -7.30 1.16
C ILE A 75 -2.85 -6.39 2.39
N GLY A 76 -1.75 -6.05 3.06
CA GLY A 76 -1.76 -5.15 4.22
C GLY A 76 -2.32 -3.77 3.89
N ILE A 77 -1.99 -3.21 2.73
CA ILE A 77 -2.54 -1.96 2.20
C ILE A 77 -4.05 -2.07 1.98
N VAL A 78 -4.52 -3.14 1.32
CA VAL A 78 -5.95 -3.33 1.03
C VAL A 78 -6.75 -3.47 2.33
N ILE A 79 -6.25 -4.24 3.29
CA ILE A 79 -6.86 -4.38 4.62
C ILE A 79 -6.85 -3.03 5.34
N GLY A 80 -5.73 -2.31 5.32
CA GLY A 80 -5.58 -1.00 5.94
C GLY A 80 -6.56 0.03 5.37
N LEU A 81 -6.74 0.04 4.05
CA LEU A 81 -7.75 0.89 3.39
C LEU A 81 -9.15 0.50 3.85
N GLY A 82 -9.51 -0.79 3.83
CA GLY A 82 -10.81 -1.23 4.32
C GLY A 82 -11.09 -0.78 5.75
N LEU A 83 -10.11 -0.94 6.65
CA LEU A 83 -10.22 -0.50 8.03
C LEU A 83 -10.31 1.03 8.16
N MET A 84 -9.57 1.79 7.36
CA MET A 84 -9.64 3.26 7.34
C MET A 84 -11.09 3.74 7.11
N PHE A 85 -11.79 3.15 6.14
CA PHE A 85 -13.19 3.46 5.86
C PHE A 85 -14.13 3.03 7.00
N ILE A 86 -13.89 1.87 7.62
CA ILE A 86 -14.71 1.36 8.74
C ILE A 86 -14.56 2.24 9.99
N TYR A 87 -13.33 2.58 10.37
CA TYR A 87 -13.06 3.38 11.58
C TYR A 87 -13.55 4.82 11.47
N SER A 88 -13.63 5.36 10.25
CA SER A 88 -14.10 6.73 10.03
C SER A 88 -15.61 6.90 10.21
N ASN A 89 -16.37 5.81 10.08
CA ASN A 89 -17.81 5.79 10.35
C ASN A 89 -18.15 5.57 11.82
N ARG A 90 -17.15 5.35 12.69
CA ARG A 90 -17.40 5.26 14.14
C ARG A 90 -17.39 6.67 14.72
N ASP A 91 -18.36 6.96 15.58
CA ASP A 91 -18.45 8.22 16.33
C ASP A 91 -17.27 8.35 17.31
N MET A 92 -16.11 8.67 16.77
CA MET A 92 -14.89 9.01 17.51
C MET A 92 -14.70 10.51 17.40
N SER A 93 -15.12 11.22 18.45
CA SER A 93 -15.05 12.67 18.66
C SER A 93 -13.81 13.35 18.06
N GLY A 94 -13.88 13.83 16.81
CA GLY A 94 -12.80 14.54 16.12
C GLY A 94 -11.53 13.74 15.79
N TRP A 95 -11.31 12.59 16.43
CA TRP A 95 -10.14 11.73 16.26
C TRP A 95 -10.31 10.65 15.19
N ALA A 96 -11.52 10.47 14.66
CA ALA A 96 -11.85 9.43 13.68
C ALA A 96 -10.89 9.42 12.48
N ASP A 97 -10.58 10.59 11.94
CA ASP A 97 -9.70 10.75 10.78
C ASP A 97 -8.24 10.34 11.10
N LEU A 98 -7.73 10.75 12.26
CA LEU A 98 -6.39 10.35 12.71
C LEU A 98 -6.31 8.84 12.96
N ALA A 99 -7.30 8.28 13.67
CA ALA A 99 -7.35 6.86 13.98
C ALA A 99 -7.44 6.00 12.73
N ALA A 100 -8.25 6.42 11.74
CA ALA A 100 -8.37 5.76 10.46
C ALA A 100 -7.05 5.78 9.69
N PHE A 101 -6.40 6.94 9.57
CA PHE A 101 -5.14 7.07 8.84
C PHE A 101 -4.00 6.31 9.54
N LEU A 102 -3.93 6.35 10.87
CA LEU A 102 -2.97 5.58 11.66
C LEU A 102 -3.16 4.07 11.49
N THR A 103 -4.42 3.60 11.48
CA THR A 103 -4.73 2.19 11.25
C THR A 103 -4.27 1.75 9.87
N PHE A 104 -4.54 2.56 8.83
CA PHE A 104 -4.04 2.31 7.48
C PHE A 104 -2.51 2.19 7.46
N TYR A 105 -1.82 3.13 8.10
CA TYR A 105 -0.36 3.15 8.15
C TYR A 105 0.21 1.92 8.88
N LEU A 106 -0.36 1.55 10.02
CA LEU A 106 0.06 0.37 10.80
C LEU A 106 -0.16 -0.93 10.03
N CYS A 107 -1.31 -1.10 9.37
CA CYS A 107 -1.57 -2.27 8.53
C CYS A 107 -0.60 -2.36 7.35
N THR A 108 -0.29 -1.21 6.74
CA THR A 108 0.67 -1.13 5.64
C THR A 108 2.08 -1.51 6.10
N LEU A 109 2.56 -0.92 7.19
CA LEU A 109 3.87 -1.25 7.77
C LEU A 109 3.95 -2.70 8.26
N GLY A 110 2.88 -3.20 8.88
CA GLY A 110 2.78 -4.59 9.31
C GLY A 110 2.87 -5.55 8.12
N GLY A 111 2.10 -5.31 7.07
CA GLY A 111 2.17 -6.08 5.82
C GLY A 111 3.54 -6.01 5.17
N PHE A 112 4.16 -4.84 5.14
CA PHE A 112 5.52 -4.67 4.63
C PHE A 112 6.56 -5.47 5.41
N THR A 113 6.53 -5.36 6.74
CA THR A 113 7.46 -6.05 7.64
C THR A 113 7.30 -7.57 7.54
N LEU A 114 6.05 -8.06 7.57
CA LEU A 114 5.75 -9.48 7.37
C LEU A 114 6.18 -9.96 5.99
N GLY A 115 6.00 -9.13 4.96
CA GLY A 115 6.50 -9.38 3.61
C GLY A 115 8.00 -9.61 3.59
N LEU A 116 8.77 -8.71 4.22
CA LEU A 116 10.23 -8.79 4.29
C LEU A 116 10.70 -10.03 5.03
N LEU A 117 10.08 -10.34 6.17
CA LEU A 117 10.37 -11.55 6.92
C LEU A 117 10.10 -12.82 6.10
N THR A 118 8.96 -12.87 5.42
CA THR A 118 8.55 -14.04 4.62
C THR A 118 9.49 -14.26 3.45
N GLU A 119 9.85 -13.20 2.72
CA GLU A 119 10.83 -13.30 1.63
C GLU A 119 12.22 -13.69 2.15
N GLY A 120 12.67 -13.09 3.25
CA GLY A 120 13.96 -13.42 3.88
C GLY A 120 14.03 -14.89 4.29
N MET A 121 12.98 -15.41 4.94
CA MET A 121 12.88 -16.83 5.29
C MET A 121 12.87 -17.74 4.05
N TYR A 122 12.13 -17.36 3.00
CA TYR A 122 12.09 -18.12 1.76
C TYR A 122 13.48 -18.24 1.12
N TRP A 123 14.23 -17.14 1.07
CA TRP A 123 15.61 -17.14 0.57
C TRP A 123 16.54 -18.00 1.41
N LEU A 124 16.42 -17.93 2.74
CA LEU A 124 17.26 -18.68 3.67
C LEU A 124 17.01 -20.19 3.55
N ILE A 125 15.76 -20.62 3.54
CA ILE A 125 15.38 -22.04 3.35
C ILE A 125 15.86 -22.55 2.00
N ARG A 126 15.67 -21.78 0.92
CA ARG A 126 16.10 -22.18 -0.43
C ARG A 126 17.62 -22.31 -0.53
N LYS A 127 18.38 -21.48 0.19
CA LYS A 127 19.85 -21.57 0.24
C LYS A 127 20.29 -22.80 1.03
N LEU A 128 19.66 -23.08 2.17
CA LEU A 128 19.96 -24.26 2.99
C LEU A 128 19.65 -25.58 2.28
N HIS A 129 18.57 -25.64 1.49
CA HIS A 129 18.18 -26.86 0.76
C HIS A 129 19.01 -27.11 -0.52
N LYS A 130 19.79 -26.13 -0.96
CA LYS A 130 20.71 -26.24 -2.11
C LYS A 130 22.16 -26.54 -1.71
N SER A 131 22.46 -26.49 -0.42
CA SER A 131 23.77 -26.84 0.16
C SER A 131 23.76 -28.29 0.64
#